data_AF-A0A852RQN6-F1
#
_entry.id   AF-A0A852RQN6-F1
#
_cell.length_a   1.000
_cell.length_b   1.000
_cell.length_c   1.000
_cell.angle_alpha   90.00
_cell.angle_beta   90.00
_cell.angle_gamma   90.00
#
_symmetry.space_group_name_H-M   'P 1'
#
loop_
_entity.id
_entity.type
_entity.pdbx_description
1 polymer ?
#
loop_
_entity_poly.entity_id
_entity_poly.type
_entity_poly.pdbx_seq_one_letter_code
_entity_poly.pdbx_strand_id
1 'polypeptide(L)' 'MTWQTVTVPVSALVAELARIRRAGGTVTHCCRAGNCCLVTWFSVG' A
#
# COMPACT_ATOMS: atom_id res chain seq x y z
N MET A 1 13.16 9.20 -4.74
CA MET A 1 11.99 8.37 -5.12
C MET A 1 12.27 6.93 -4.72
N THR A 2 11.48 6.36 -3.81
CA THR A 2 11.67 5.01 -3.26
C THR A 2 10.41 4.18 -3.48
N TRP A 3 10.57 2.95 -3.97
CA TRP A 3 9.49 2.00 -4.26
C TRP A 3 9.38 0.95 -3.16
N GLN A 4 8.14 0.59 -2.80
CA GLN A 4 7.86 -0.44 -1.80
C GLN A 4 6.64 -1.26 -2.21
N THR A 5 6.68 -2.56 -1.90
CA THR A 5 5.57 -3.50 -2.05
C THR A 5 5.32 -4.18 -0.72
N VAL A 6 4.07 -4.18 -0.28
CA VAL A 6 3.64 -4.78 1.00
C VAL A 6 2.42 -5.67 0.78
N THR A 7 2.37 -6.78 1.50
CA THR A 7 1.19 -7.65 1.57
C THR A 7 0.41 -7.31 2.84
N VAL A 8 -0.86 -6.93 2.68
CA VAL A 8 -1.70 -6.39 3.75
C VAL A 8 -2.97 -7.22 3.86
N PRO A 9 -3.38 -7.69 5.05
CA PRO A 9 -4.70 -8.28 5.23
C PRO A 9 -5.81 -7.33 4.77
N VAL A 10 -6.86 -7.83 4.12
CA VAL A 10 -7.98 -7.01 3.63
C VAL A 10 -8.62 -6.21 4.79
N SER A 11 -8.68 -6.79 5.99
CA SER A 11 -9.16 -6.12 7.20
C SER A 11 -8.34 -4.90 7.61
N ALA A 12 -7.05 -4.85 7.26
CA ALA A 12 -6.13 -3.77 7.58
C ALA A 12 -5.82 -2.84 6.39
N LEU A 13 -6.34 -3.16 5.20
CA LEU A 13 -6.03 -2.45 3.96
C LEU A 13 -6.31 -0.95 4.04
N VAL A 14 -7.45 -0.56 4.60
CA VAL A 14 -7.83 0.86 4.72
C VAL A 14 -6.85 1.62 5.61
N ALA A 15 -6.45 1.01 6.73
CA ALA A 15 -5.48 1.62 7.64
C ALA A 15 -4.10 1.78 6.96
N GLU A 16 -3.67 0.79 6.19
CA GLU A 16 -2.39 0.83 5.49
C GLU A 16 -2.37 1.83 4.34
N LEU A 17 -3.43 1.92 3.54
CA LEU A 17 -3.56 2.95 2.50
C LEU A 17 -3.55 4.37 3.10
N ALA A 18 -4.21 4.56 4.24
CA ALA A 18 -4.19 5.83 4.95
C ALA A 18 -2.78 6.16 5.49
N ARG A 19 -2.04 5.15 6.00
CA ARG A 19 -0.65 5.31 6.44
C ARG A 19 0.26 5.73 5.29
N ILE A 20 0.16 5.05 4.14
CA ILE A 20 0.92 5.37 2.92
C ILE A 20 0.66 6.82 2.48
N ARG A 21 -0.62 7.22 2.42
CA ARG A 21 -1.00 8.58 2.03
C ARG A 21 -0.45 9.65 3.00
N ARG A 22 -0.50 9.41 4.31
CA ARG A 22 0.08 10.33 5.32
C ARG A 22 1.60 10.45 5.19
N ALA A 23 2.28 9.41 4.74
CA ALA A 23 3.71 9.42 4.48
C ALA A 23 4.09 10.04 3.12
N GLY A 24 3.14 10.62 2.38
CA GLY A 24 3.38 11.17 1.04
C GLY A 24 3.58 10.10 -0.04
N GLY A 25 3.21 8.85 0.24
CA GLY A 25 3.27 7.75 -0.73
C GLY A 25 2.11 7.79 -1.73
N THR A 26 2.40 7.42 -2.97
CA THR A 26 1.42 7.23 -4.04
C THR A 26 1.32 5.76 -4.40
N VAL A 27 0.13 5.18 -4.25
CA VAL A 27 -0.15 3.78 -4.60
C VAL A 27 -0.31 3.66 -6.11
N THR A 28 0.41 2.72 -6.71
CA THR A 28 0.38 2.46 -8.17
C THR A 28 -0.26 1.13 -8.51
N HIS A 29 -0.22 0.17 -7.59
CA HIS A 29 -0.81 -1.15 -7.78
C HIS A 29 -1.42 -1.65 -6.48
N CYS A 30 -2.62 -2.22 -6.57
CA CYS A 30 -3.29 -2.88 -5.46
C CYS A 30 -4.06 -4.08 -6.01
N CYS A 31 -3.59 -5.29 -5.70
CA CYS A 31 -4.18 -6.53 -6.17
C CYS A 31 -4.60 -7.42 -5.01
N ARG A 32 -5.82 -7.97 -5.05
CA ARG A 32 -6.33 -8.86 -4.02
C ARG A 32 -5.91 -10.31 -4.29
N ALA A 33 -5.38 -10.97 -3.27
CA ALA A 33 -5.08 -12.38 -3.25
C ALA A 33 -5.70 -13.02 -1.99
N GLY A 34 -6.89 -13.62 -2.15
CA GLY A 34 -7.65 -14.20 -1.05
C GLY A 34 -8.06 -13.17 0.01
N ASN A 35 -7.53 -13.33 1.23
CA ASN A 35 -7.77 -12.46 2.38
C ASN A 35 -6.71 -11.35 2.55
N CYS A 36 -5.80 -11.22 1.59
CA CYS A 36 -4.78 -10.16 1.58
C CYS A 36 -4.84 -9.36 0.27
N CYS A 37 -4.20 -8.20 0.29
CA CYS A 37 -3.92 -7.36 -0.86
C CYS A 37 -2.42 -7.08 -0.95
N LEU A 38 -1.87 -7.23 -2.14
CA LEU A 38 -0.53 -6.77 -2.48
C LEU A 38 -0.63 -5.31 -2.91
N VAL A 39 0.03 -4.41 -2.19
CA VAL A 39 0.01 -2.97 -2.45
C VAL A 39 1.42 -2.51 -2.80
N THR A 40 1.59 -1.92 -3.98
CA THR A 40 2.83 -1.29 -4.43
C THR A 40 2.65 0.22 -4.48
N TRP A 41 3.61 0.95 -3.93
CA TRP A 41 3.60 2.39 -3.86
C TRP A 41 5.00 2.98 -3.95
N PHE A 42 5.09 4.27 -4.32
CA PHE A 42 6.34 5.03 -4.29
C PHE A 42 6.20 6.27 -3.43
N SER A 43 7.30 6.76 -2.88
CA SER A 43 7.37 8.11 -2.29
C SER A 43 8.54 8.90 -2.84
N VAL A 44 8.37 10.20 -2.94
CA VAL A 44 9.41 11.19 -3.17
C VAL A 44 9.71 11.80 -1.80
N GLY A 45 10.65 11.20 -1.07
CA GLY A 45 11.17 11.79 0.16
C GLY A 45 11.81 13.15 -0.08
#